data_AF-A0A0G0WIJ3-F1
#
_entry.id   AF-A0A0G0WIJ3-F1
#
_cell.length_a   1.000
_cell.length_b   1.000
_cell.length_c   1.000
_cell.angle_alpha   90.00
_cell.angle_beta   90.00
_cell.angle_gamma   90.00
#
_symmetry.space_group_name_H-M   'P 1'
#
loop_
_entity.id
_entity.type
_entity.pdbx_description
1 polymer ?
#
loop_
_entity_poly.entity_id
_entity_poly.type
_entity_poly.pdbx_seq_one_letter_code
_entity_poly.pdbx_strand_id
1 'polypeptide(L)'
;MVFERKKEQKILLPILLLILILMVLMLLILGWFVFDIKKSGVNKWTQKTVESNLAEKKDSLNLSNTDPEVGGVVEKVSRHILFPSKEITVATVKDAEKLYKENPVIYQYIKNGQKVLIYDTGAIVYDASIDKIVDVIQFYAVRQEKLAGQVKQ
;
A
#
# COMPACT_ATOMS: atom_id res chain seq x y z
N MET A 1 -10.55 -61.28 -43.60
CA MET A 1 -9.22 -60.64 -43.46
C MET A 1 -9.34 -59.54 -42.40
N VAL A 2 -8.91 -59.80 -41.17
CA VAL A 2 -9.01 -58.82 -40.07
C VAL A 2 -7.75 -58.94 -39.20
N PHE A 3 -6.64 -58.36 -39.62
CA PHE A 3 -5.47 -58.17 -38.76
C PHE A 3 -4.58 -57.12 -39.42
N GLU A 4 -4.67 -55.85 -39.00
CA GLU A 4 -3.64 -54.80 -39.16
C GLU A 4 -4.01 -53.51 -38.37
N ARG A 5 -4.61 -53.61 -37.17
CA ARG A 5 -4.86 -52.42 -36.29
C ARG A 5 -4.01 -52.38 -35.02
N LYS A 6 -3.02 -53.27 -34.87
CA LYS A 6 -2.20 -53.37 -33.65
C LYS A 6 -0.97 -52.44 -33.62
N LYS A 7 -0.58 -51.86 -34.76
CA LYS A 7 0.66 -51.05 -34.87
C LYS A 7 0.44 -49.59 -34.51
N GLU A 8 -0.74 -49.03 -34.79
CA GLU A 8 -1.05 -47.62 -34.53
C GLU A 8 -1.23 -47.27 -33.04
N GLN A 9 -1.72 -48.21 -32.22
CA GLN A 9 -1.85 -47.98 -30.77
C GLN A 9 -0.51 -47.77 -30.04
N LYS A 10 0.59 -48.31 -30.57
CA LYS A 10 1.90 -48.19 -29.92
C LYS A 10 2.47 -46.77 -29.98
N ILE A 11 2.05 -45.97 -30.95
CA ILE A 11 2.50 -44.57 -31.15
C ILE A 11 1.52 -43.60 -30.47
N LEU A 12 0.23 -43.95 -30.39
CA LEU A 12 -0.78 -43.13 -29.71
C LEU A 12 -0.59 -43.09 -28.18
N LEU A 13 -0.11 -44.18 -27.57
CA LEU A 13 0.13 -44.26 -26.12
C LEU A 13 1.18 -43.25 -25.59
N PRO A 14 2.39 -43.10 -26.18
CA PRO A 14 3.35 -42.10 -25.73
C PRO A 14 2.90 -40.67 -26.01
N ILE A 15 2.13 -40.43 -27.08
CA ILE A 15 1.56 -39.10 -27.38
C ILE A 15 0.51 -38.72 -26.32
N LEU A 16 -0.36 -39.65 -25.93
CA LEU A 16 -1.33 -39.44 -24.86
C LEU A 16 -0.63 -39.12 -23.52
N LEU A 17 0.45 -39.84 -23.20
CA LEU A 17 1.25 -39.57 -22.00
C LEU A 17 1.92 -38.20 -22.04
N LEU A 18 2.44 -37.77 -23.20
CA LEU A 18 3.03 -36.44 -23.37
C LEU A 18 2.00 -35.33 -23.13
N ILE A 19 0.79 -35.48 -23.69
CA ILE A 19 -0.31 -34.53 -23.51
C ILE A 19 -0.74 -34.46 -22.04
N LEU A 20 -0.84 -35.62 -21.36
CA LEU A 20 -1.16 -35.68 -19.94
C LEU A 20 -0.12 -34.94 -19.09
N ILE A 21 1.17 -35.16 -19.37
CA ILE A 21 2.27 -34.48 -18.67
C ILE A 21 2.19 -32.97 -18.89
N LEU A 22 1.93 -32.53 -20.12
CA LEU A 22 1.81 -31.11 -20.46
C LEU A 22 0.62 -30.44 -19.75
N MET A 23 -0.51 -31.15 -19.64
CA MET A 23 -1.70 -30.68 -18.92
C MET A 23 -1.43 -30.52 -17.43
N VAL A 24 -0.71 -31.47 -16.81
CA VAL A 24 -0.31 -31.38 -15.41
C VAL A 24 0.64 -30.20 -15.19
N LEU A 25 1.58 -29.98 -16.10
CA LEU A 25 2.52 -28.84 -16.04
C LEU A 25 1.79 -27.50 -16.10
N MET A 26 0.80 -27.38 -16.99
CA MET A 26 -0.05 -26.20 -17.12
C MET A 26 -0.84 -25.93 -15.82
N LEU A 27 -1.39 -26.96 -15.19
CA LEU A 27 -2.12 -26.83 -13.93
C LEU A 27 -1.20 -26.38 -12.78
N LEU A 28 0.06 -26.84 -12.75
CA LEU A 28 1.04 -26.40 -11.75
C LEU A 28 1.40 -24.92 -11.93
N ILE A 29 1.57 -24.45 -13.17
CA ILE A 29 1.85 -23.03 -13.48
C ILE A 29 0.66 -22.15 -13.07
N LEU A 30 -0.57 -22.57 -13.40
CA LEU A 30 -1.79 -21.85 -13.02
C LEU A 30 -1.98 -21.82 -11.50
N GLY A 31 -1.75 -22.93 -10.81
CA GLY A 31 -1.82 -23.01 -9.35
C GLY A 31 -0.80 -22.09 -8.68
N TRP A 32 0.43 -22.04 -9.20
CA TRP A 32 1.47 -21.14 -8.73
C TRP A 32 1.09 -19.66 -8.97
N PHE A 33 0.57 -19.33 -10.15
CA PHE A 33 0.15 -17.97 -10.50
C PHE A 33 -1.00 -17.44 -9.64
N VAL A 34 -2.01 -18.27 -9.36
CA VAL A 34 -3.13 -17.89 -8.47
C VAL A 34 -2.65 -17.72 -7.02
N PHE A 35 -1.71 -18.54 -6.56
CA PHE A 35 -1.12 -18.40 -5.23
C PHE A 35 -0.28 -17.14 -5.10
N ASP A 36 0.47 -16.76 -6.13
CA ASP A 36 1.30 -15.55 -6.15
C ASP A 36 0.45 -14.27 -6.09
N ILE A 37 -0.65 -14.20 -6.86
CA ILE A 37 -1.59 -13.08 -6.81
C ILE A 37 -2.25 -12.96 -5.43
N LYS A 38 -2.50 -14.07 -4.73
CA LYS A 38 -3.09 -14.05 -3.37
C LYS A 38 -2.07 -13.79 -2.26
N LYS A 39 -0.77 -13.85 -2.57
CA LYS A 39 0.34 -13.54 -1.66
C LYS A 39 0.93 -12.14 -1.90
N SER A 40 0.28 -11.31 -2.71
CA SER A 40 0.38 -9.86 -2.62
C SER A 40 -0.22 -9.44 -1.28
N GLY A 41 0.61 -9.49 -0.24
CA GLY A 41 0.28 -9.12 1.12
C GLY A 41 -0.28 -7.70 1.16
N VAL A 42 -1.60 -7.58 1.08
CA VAL A 42 -2.33 -6.53 1.79
C VAL A 42 -2.11 -6.86 3.26
N ASN A 43 -0.96 -6.38 3.74
CA ASN A 43 -0.66 -6.27 5.15
C ASN A 43 -1.89 -5.61 5.74
N LYS A 44 -2.63 -6.39 6.53
CA LYS A 44 -3.79 -5.92 7.26
C LYS A 44 -3.30 -4.87 8.25
N TRP A 45 -3.13 -3.64 7.78
CA TRP A 45 -3.03 -2.43 8.58
C TRP A 45 -4.42 -2.08 9.12
N THR A 46 -5.12 -3.08 9.69
CA THR A 46 -6.34 -2.87 10.45
C THR A 46 -5.92 -2.58 11.89
N GLN A 47 -5.83 -1.27 12.15
CA GLN A 47 -6.25 -0.62 13.40
C GLN A 47 -5.34 -0.77 14.63
N LYS A 48 -4.63 -1.89 14.86
CA LYS A 48 -3.74 -2.00 16.04
C LYS A 48 -2.36 -1.36 15.85
N THR A 49 -2.00 -1.07 14.62
CA THR A 49 -0.64 -0.66 14.21
C THR A 49 -0.52 0.87 14.09
N VAL A 50 -1.61 1.64 14.15
CA VAL A 50 -1.55 3.12 14.11
C VAL A 50 -1.32 3.70 15.51
N GLU A 51 -2.02 3.23 16.54
CA GLU A 51 -1.74 3.66 17.92
C GLU A 51 -0.40 3.13 18.46
N SER A 52 -0.01 1.89 18.13
CA SER A 52 1.25 1.32 18.63
C SER A 52 2.50 1.82 17.88
N ASN A 53 2.39 2.17 16.59
CA ASN A 53 3.52 2.79 15.89
C ASN A 53 3.67 4.28 16.22
N LEU A 54 2.66 5.01 16.70
CA LEU A 54 2.94 6.37 17.21
C LEU A 54 3.78 6.34 18.50
N ALA A 55 3.74 5.24 19.27
CA ALA A 55 4.59 5.07 20.44
C ALA A 55 6.02 4.64 20.10
N GLU A 56 6.23 3.80 19.07
CA GLU A 56 7.58 3.37 18.60
C GLU A 56 8.20 4.28 17.52
N LYS A 57 7.44 5.15 16.84
CA LYS A 57 7.91 6.01 15.73
C LYS A 57 8.34 7.42 16.17
N LYS A 58 8.50 7.65 17.47
CA LYS A 58 9.07 8.89 18.04
C LYS A 58 10.52 9.14 17.58
N ASP A 59 11.25 8.09 17.24
CA ASP A 59 12.63 8.24 16.79
C ASP A 59 12.73 8.85 15.39
N SER A 60 11.83 8.52 14.47
CA SER A 60 11.84 9.02 13.08
C SER A 60 10.91 10.20 12.80
N LEU A 61 9.94 10.48 13.67
CA LEU A 61 9.05 11.65 13.57
C LEU A 61 9.06 12.41 14.90
N ASN A 62 9.39 13.70 14.86
CA ASN A 62 9.22 14.56 16.03
C ASN A 62 7.75 15.00 16.09
N LEU A 63 6.97 14.33 16.93
CA LEU A 63 5.56 14.64 17.20
C LEU A 63 5.50 15.71 18.29
N SER A 64 5.72 16.97 17.92
CA SER A 64 5.54 18.12 18.80
C SER A 64 4.20 18.77 18.44
N ASN A 65 3.11 18.40 19.14
CA ASN A 65 1.84 19.12 19.06
C ASN A 65 1.84 20.42 19.89
N THR A 66 3.02 20.82 20.40
CA THR A 66 3.19 21.94 21.34
C THR A 66 4.07 23.05 20.75
N ASP A 67 4.53 22.91 19.51
CA ASP A 67 5.34 23.94 18.86
C ASP A 67 4.45 25.01 18.19
N PRO A 68 4.71 26.31 18.40
CA PRO A 68 4.03 27.38 17.65
C PRO A 68 4.25 27.29 16.13
N GLU A 69 5.24 26.51 15.68
CA GLU A 69 5.43 26.17 14.26
C GLU A 69 4.27 25.36 13.65
N VAL A 70 3.56 24.56 14.46
CA VAL A 70 2.46 23.70 14.00
C VAL A 70 1.33 24.54 13.41
N GLY A 71 0.94 25.62 14.10
CA GLY A 71 -0.09 26.55 13.62
C GLY A 71 0.30 27.22 12.31
N GLY A 72 1.58 27.64 12.21
CA GLY A 72 2.09 28.28 10.99
C GLY A 72 2.14 27.34 9.79
N VAL A 73 2.47 26.05 9.98
CA VAL A 73 2.47 25.08 8.88
C VAL A 73 1.04 24.78 8.41
N VAL A 74 0.10 24.58 9.34
CA VAL A 74 -1.31 24.32 8.99
C VAL A 74 -1.91 25.50 8.23
N GLU A 75 -1.64 26.74 8.66
CA GLU A 75 -2.10 27.95 7.96
C GLU A 75 -1.49 28.11 6.57
N LYS A 76 -0.20 27.76 6.40
CA LYS A 76 0.42 27.80 5.05
C LYS A 76 -0.22 26.80 4.11
N VAL A 77 -0.46 25.58 4.58
CA VAL A 77 -1.08 24.53 3.77
C VAL A 77 -2.56 24.82 3.49
N SER A 78 -3.30 25.44 4.42
CA SER A 78 -4.72 25.79 4.23
C SER A 78 -4.95 26.81 3.10
N ARG A 79 -3.93 27.59 2.72
CA ARG A 79 -4.00 28.48 1.55
C ARG A 79 -4.02 27.74 0.22
N HIS A 80 -3.49 26.52 0.19
CA HIS A 80 -3.36 25.72 -1.03
C HIS A 80 -4.48 24.69 -1.18
N ILE A 81 -5.02 24.20 -0.06
CA ILE A 81 -6.07 23.16 -0.05
C ILE A 81 -7.09 23.35 1.06
N LEU A 82 -8.29 22.82 0.84
CA LEU A 82 -9.30 22.66 1.87
C LEU A 82 -9.08 21.35 2.62
N PHE A 83 -8.98 21.44 3.96
CA PHE A 83 -8.84 20.27 4.80
C PHE A 83 -10.20 19.61 5.07
N PRO A 84 -10.28 18.27 4.98
CA PRO A 84 -11.51 17.54 5.28
C PRO A 84 -11.76 17.34 6.80
N SER A 85 -10.74 17.51 7.65
CA SER A 85 -10.82 17.35 9.11
C SER A 85 -10.25 18.57 9.83
N LYS A 86 -10.75 18.81 11.04
CA LYS A 86 -10.27 19.89 11.93
C LYS A 86 -9.06 19.45 12.77
N GLU A 87 -8.89 18.13 12.96
CA GLU A 87 -7.78 17.58 13.74
C GLU A 87 -6.63 17.22 12.80
N ILE A 88 -5.55 18.02 12.87
CA ILE A 88 -4.37 17.87 12.03
C ILE A 88 -3.16 17.76 12.94
N THR A 89 -2.37 16.70 12.75
CA THR A 89 -1.08 16.52 13.42
C THR A 89 0.04 16.83 12.45
N VAL A 90 1.01 17.64 12.87
CA VAL A 90 2.18 17.97 12.04
C VAL A 90 3.41 17.20 12.53
N ALA A 91 4.11 16.55 11.62
CA ALA A 91 5.36 15.86 11.87
C ALA A 91 6.44 16.33 10.89
N THR A 92 7.71 16.22 11.29
CA THR A 92 8.85 16.49 10.39
C THR A 92 9.51 15.18 9.97
N VAL A 93 9.80 15.02 8.68
CA VAL A 93 10.48 13.84 8.14
C VAL A 93 11.95 13.86 8.55
N LYS A 94 12.38 12.86 9.33
CA LYS A 94 13.80 12.71 9.68
C LYS A 94 14.55 11.74 8.75
N ASP A 95 13.88 10.68 8.30
CA ASP A 95 14.48 9.63 7.46
C ASP A 95 13.52 9.19 6.34
N ALA A 96 13.65 9.84 5.20
CA ALA A 96 12.89 9.59 3.98
C ALA A 96 13.28 8.26 3.32
N GLU A 97 14.53 7.82 3.44
CA GLU A 97 15.00 6.58 2.82
C GLU A 97 14.36 5.37 3.49
N LYS A 98 14.24 5.39 4.82
CA LYS A 98 13.50 4.37 5.57
C LYS A 98 12.02 4.33 5.16
N LEU A 99 11.36 5.48 5.07
CA LEU A 99 9.97 5.56 4.64
C LEU A 99 9.79 5.01 3.22
N TYR A 100 10.66 5.40 2.29
CA TYR A 100 10.65 4.89 0.92
C TYR A 100 10.82 3.36 0.88
N LYS A 101 11.73 2.79 1.67
CA LYS A 101 11.91 1.32 1.76
C LYS A 101 10.67 0.61 2.31
N GLU A 102 9.98 1.21 3.27
CA GLU A 102 8.74 0.66 3.83
C GLU A 102 7.59 0.66 2.82
N ASN A 103 7.43 1.75 2.07
CA ASN A 103 6.39 1.85 1.05
C ASN A 103 6.77 2.81 -0.10
N PRO A 104 7.43 2.31 -1.15
CA PRO A 104 7.97 3.14 -2.22
C PRO A 104 6.89 3.94 -2.98
N VAL A 105 5.71 3.35 -3.14
CA VAL A 105 4.59 3.95 -3.89
C VAL A 105 4.02 5.16 -3.15
N ILE A 106 3.93 5.09 -1.82
CA ILE A 106 3.34 6.14 -1.00
C ILE A 106 4.35 7.27 -0.72
N TYR A 107 5.64 6.95 -0.63
CA TYR A 107 6.66 7.88 -0.16
C TYR A 107 7.68 8.29 -1.24
N GLN A 108 7.32 8.14 -2.52
CA GLN A 108 8.20 8.39 -3.66
C GLN A 108 8.80 9.80 -3.73
N TYR A 109 8.10 10.82 -3.21
CA TYR A 109 8.53 12.22 -3.30
C TYR A 109 8.96 12.83 -1.96
N ILE A 110 8.99 12.04 -0.90
CA ILE A 110 9.33 12.52 0.43
C ILE A 110 10.84 12.77 0.55
N LYS A 111 11.20 13.88 1.20
CA LYS A 111 12.57 14.25 1.55
C LYS A 111 12.69 14.61 3.03
N ASN A 112 13.90 14.45 3.58
CA ASN A 112 14.22 14.87 4.93
C ASN A 112 13.98 16.37 5.12
N GLY A 113 13.44 16.76 6.27
CA GLY A 113 13.12 18.14 6.61
C GLY A 113 11.75 18.62 6.11
N GLN A 114 11.08 17.87 5.23
CA GLN A 114 9.69 18.18 4.84
C GLN A 114 8.73 17.98 6.02
N LYS A 115 7.62 18.71 5.98
CA LYS A 115 6.56 18.62 6.98
C LYS A 115 5.46 17.70 6.45
N VAL A 116 4.95 16.82 7.30
CA VAL A 116 3.85 15.90 6.99
C VAL A 116 2.69 16.26 7.90
N LEU A 117 1.56 16.60 7.29
CA LEU A 117 0.31 16.90 7.98
C LEU A 117 -0.56 15.65 7.91
N ILE A 118 -0.85 15.04 9.04
CA ILE A 118 -1.62 13.82 9.16
C ILE A 118 -3.03 14.17 9.65
N TYR A 119 -4.03 13.62 8.99
CA TYR A 119 -5.45 13.77 9.32
C TYR A 119 -6.16 12.43 9.21
N ASP A 120 -7.42 12.35 9.65
CA ASP A 120 -8.18 11.09 9.82
C ASP A 120 -8.12 10.13 8.62
N THR A 121 -8.09 10.67 7.40
CA THR A 121 -8.22 9.88 6.16
C THR A 121 -7.00 9.97 5.26
N GLY A 122 -5.89 10.55 5.73
CA GLY A 122 -4.72 10.74 4.87
C GLY A 122 -3.57 11.53 5.50
N ALA A 123 -2.61 11.85 4.65
CA ALA A 123 -1.50 12.72 4.97
C ALA A 123 -1.17 13.66 3.81
N ILE A 124 -0.64 14.83 4.09
CA ILE A 124 -0.16 15.81 3.11
C ILE A 124 1.31 16.09 3.38
N VAL A 125 2.13 15.99 2.34
CA VAL A 125 3.55 16.32 2.40
C VAL A 125 3.72 17.74 1.90
N TYR A 126 4.32 18.59 2.73
CA TYR A 126 4.52 20.01 2.48
C TYR A 126 6.00 20.38 2.61
N ASP A 127 6.50 21.10 1.61
CA ASP A 127 7.84 21.68 1.63
C ASP A 127 7.76 23.14 2.07
N ALA A 128 8.22 23.39 3.30
CA ALA A 128 8.20 24.71 3.90
C ALA A 128 9.17 25.70 3.26
N SER A 129 10.18 25.22 2.52
CA SER A 129 11.23 26.06 1.92
C SER A 129 10.72 26.76 0.66
N ILE A 130 9.82 26.11 -0.07
CA ILE A 130 9.28 26.61 -1.34
C ILE A 130 7.77 26.92 -1.28
N ASP A 131 7.16 26.77 -0.11
CA ASP A 131 5.71 26.94 0.14
C ASP A 131 4.84 26.15 -0.86
N LYS A 132 5.12 24.84 -0.98
CA LYS A 132 4.37 23.95 -1.88
C LYS A 132 4.01 22.62 -1.25
N ILE A 133 2.84 22.12 -1.63
CA ILE A 133 2.45 20.73 -1.40
C ILE A 133 3.20 19.85 -2.38
N VAL A 134 3.88 18.86 -1.84
CA VAL A 134 4.68 17.88 -2.58
C VAL A 134 3.83 16.67 -2.93
N ASP A 135 3.01 16.21 -1.99
CA ASP A 135 2.19 15.02 -2.19
C ASP A 135 0.95 15.01 -1.28
N VAL A 136 -0.09 14.29 -1.71
CA VAL A 136 -1.33 14.07 -0.95
C VAL A 136 -1.66 12.58 -0.95
N ILE A 137 -1.56 11.97 0.22
CA ILE A 137 -1.75 10.55 0.45
C ILE A 137 -3.14 10.33 1.05
N GLN A 138 -3.97 9.48 0.44
CA GLN A 138 -5.29 9.10 0.97
C GLN A 138 -5.31 7.66 1.45
N PHE A 139 -5.83 7.44 2.65
CA PHE A 139 -6.00 6.13 3.27
C PHE A 139 -7.42 5.60 3.03
N TYR A 140 -7.62 4.93 1.89
CA TYR A 140 -8.95 4.47 1.45
C TYR A 140 -9.60 3.45 2.39
N ALA A 141 -8.83 2.60 3.07
CA ALA A 141 -9.36 1.61 4.01
C ALA A 141 -10.09 2.26 5.20
N VAL A 142 -9.49 3.32 5.77
CA VAL A 142 -10.06 4.07 6.90
C VAL A 142 -11.31 4.85 6.49
N ARG A 143 -11.32 5.37 5.25
CA ARG A 143 -12.49 6.09 4.70
C ARG A 143 -13.70 5.18 4.58
N GLN A 144 -13.53 3.95 4.10
CA GLN A 144 -14.64 3.02 3.90
C GLN A 144 -15.26 2.56 5.24
N GLU A 145 -14.44 2.35 6.27
CA GLU A 145 -14.92 2.01 7.61
C GLU A 145 -15.71 3.16 8.25
N LYS A 146 -15.22 4.41 8.16
CA LYS A 146 -15.92 5.59 8.68
C LYS A 146 -17.27 5.79 7.98
N LEU A 147 -17.31 5.61 6.66
CA LEU A 147 -18.56 5.68 5.89
C LEU A 147 -19.52 4.54 6.26
N ALA A 148 -19.02 3.31 6.41
CA ALA A 148 -19.85 2.16 6.81
C ALA A 148 -20.39 2.28 8.25
N GLY A 149 -19.64 2.92 9.16
CA GLY A 149 -20.08 3.21 10.52
C GLY A 149 -21.13 4.32 10.60
N GLN A 150 -21.06 5.33 9.73
CA GLN A 150 -22.03 6.43 9.69
C GLN A 150 -23.37 6.07 9.04
N VAL A 151 -23.42 5.03 8.19
CA VAL A 151 -24.68 4.56 7.57
C VAL A 151 -25.55 3.73 8.54
N LYS A 152 -25.01 3.34 9.71
CA LYS A 152 -25.74 2.59 10.74
C LYS A 152 -26.38 3.45 11.84
N GLN A 153 -26.39 4.77 11.70
CA GLN A 153 -27.07 5.69 12.63
C GLN A 153 -28.37 6.22 12.04
#